data_AF-A0A933GMS3-F1
#
_entry.id   AF-A0A933GMS3-F1
#
_cell.length_a   1.000
_cell.length_b   1.000
_cell.length_c   1.000
_cell.angle_alpha   90.00
_cell.angle_beta   90.00
_cell.angle_gamma   90.00
#
_symmetry.space_group_name_H-M   'P 1'
#
loop_
_entity.id
_entity.type
_entity.pdbx_description
1 polymer ?
#
loop_
_entity_poly.entity_id
_entity_poly.type
_entity_poly.pdbx_seq_one_letter_code
_entity_poly.pdbx_strand_id
1 'polypeptide(L)' 'MPRQKKDDIEKLRKNLGFVDSNPLLDKDKTQHIGVIKYGIEPLERWGACPALTNPEWIVRYVSWMAINGERPNG' A
#
# COMPACT_ATOMS: atom_id res chain seq x y z
N MET A 1 0.47 -12.91 -25.11
CA MET A 1 0.44 -11.78 -24.14
C MET A 1 1.63 -10.87 -24.42
N PRO A 2 1.44 -9.55 -24.61
CA PRO A 2 2.57 -8.64 -24.79
C PRO A 2 3.41 -8.59 -23.50
N ARG A 3 4.74 -8.56 -23.63
CA ARG A 3 5.66 -8.41 -22.49
C ARG A 3 5.49 -7.00 -21.91
N GLN A 4 5.15 -6.88 -20.63
CA GLN A 4 5.08 -5.57 -19.96
C GLN A 4 6.44 -4.86 -20.06
N LYS A 5 6.43 -3.60 -20.55
CA LYS A 5 7.65 -2.78 -20.60
C LYS A 5 7.98 -2.31 -19.19
N LYS A 6 9.27 -2.23 -18.85
CA LYS A 6 9.73 -1.81 -17.52
C LYS A 6 9.14 -0.45 -17.10
N ASP A 7 9.00 0.47 -18.04
CA ASP A 7 8.43 1.80 -17.79
C ASP A 7 6.95 1.74 -17.39
N ASP A 8 6.21 0.76 -17.90
CA ASP A 8 4.80 0.58 -17.55
C ASP A 8 4.66 0.10 -16.10
N ILE A 9 5.57 -0.78 -15.66
CA ILE A 9 5.63 -1.26 -14.27
C ILE A 9 5.94 -0.09 -13.33
N GLU A 10 6.93 0.75 -13.65
CA GLU A 10 7.25 1.92 -12.81
C GLU A 10 6.10 2.94 -12.75
N LYS A 11 5.37 3.14 -13.86
CA LYS A 11 4.17 3.98 -13.86
C LYS A 11 3.08 3.43 -12.96
N LEU A 12 2.79 2.12 -13.05
CA LEU A 12 1.80 1.47 -12.19
C LEU A 12 2.19 1.58 -10.72
N ARG A 13 3.46 1.33 -10.41
CA ARG A 13 3.99 1.37 -9.05
C ARG A 13 3.78 2.76 -8.42
N LYS A 14 4.09 3.83 -9.16
CA LYS A 14 3.84 5.22 -8.75
C LYS A 14 2.36 5.54 -8.58
N ASN A 15 1.54 5.21 -9.58
CA ASN A 15 0.13 5.55 -9.58
C ASN A 15 -0.68 4.79 -8.52
N LEU A 16 -0.21 3.60 -8.12
CA LEU A 16 -0.86 2.75 -7.12
C LEU A 16 -0.27 2.93 -5.71
N GLY A 17 0.66 3.87 -5.51
CA GLY A 17 1.24 4.18 -4.21
C GLY A 17 2.24 3.14 -3.68
N PHE A 18 2.78 2.29 -4.54
CA PHE A 18 3.84 1.33 -4.20
C PHE A 18 5.22 1.99 -4.27
N VAL A 19 5.36 3.18 -3.68
CA VAL A 19 6.58 4.00 -3.72
C VAL A 19 6.99 4.34 -2.30
N ASP A 20 8.28 4.20 -2.01
CA ASP A 20 8.82 4.73 -0.77
C ASP A 20 8.98 6.25 -0.88
N SER A 21 8.54 6.98 0.14
CA SER A 21 8.72 8.43 0.25
C SER A 21 10.19 8.86 0.17
N ASN A 22 11.12 8.00 0.58
CA ASN A 22 12.56 8.19 0.42
C ASN A 22 13.03 7.61 -0.93
N PRO A 23 13.42 8.46 -1.90
CA PRO A 23 13.78 8.03 -3.25
C PRO A 23 15.07 7.22 -3.33
N LEU A 24 15.92 7.21 -2.28
CA LEU A 24 17.09 6.33 -2.23
C LEU A 24 16.69 4.90 -1.88
N LEU A 25 15.79 4.74 -0.90
CA LEU A 25 15.23 3.43 -0.53
C LEU A 25 14.35 2.88 -1.66
N ASP A 26 13.55 3.74 -2.29
CA ASP A 26 12.68 3.35 -3.41
C ASP A 26 13.45 2.77 -4.62
N LYS A 27 14.69 3.22 -4.84
CA LYS A 27 15.56 2.74 -5.91
C LYS A 27 16.25 1.43 -5.58
N ASP A 28 16.37 1.08 -4.30
CA ASP A 28 17.02 -0.15 -3.87
C ASP A 28 16.07 -1.35 -4.01
N LYS A 29 16.26 -2.11 -5.08
CA LYS A 29 15.44 -3.28 -5.43
C LYS A 29 15.72 -4.51 -4.56
N THR A 30 16.71 -4.45 -3.68
CA THR A 30 16.98 -5.51 -2.70
C THR A 30 16.10 -5.38 -1.46
N GLN A 31 15.41 -4.24 -1.31
CA GLN A 31 14.52 -3.93 -0.22
C GLN A 31 13.05 -4.20 -0.61
N HIS A 32 12.23 -4.52 0.38
CA HIS A 32 10.78 -4.50 0.21
C HIS A 32 10.28 -3.05 0.34
N ILE A 33 9.35 -2.66 -0.55
CA ILE A 33 8.75 -1.31 -0.59
C ILE A 33 7.92 -0.98 0.67
N GLY A 34 7.74 -1.96 1.57
CA GLY A 34 7.12 -1.74 2.87
C GLY A 34 5.64 -1.35 2.79
N VAL A 35 4.84 -1.92 1.89
CA VAL A 35 3.39 -1.67 1.79
C VAL A 35 2.60 -2.96 2.01
N ILE A 36 1.64 -2.92 2.92
CA ILE A 36 0.68 -4.01 3.17
C ILE A 36 -0.64 -3.63 2.51
N LYS A 37 -1.16 -4.47 1.60
CA LYS A 37 -2.53 -4.40 1.09
C LYS A 37 -3.38 -5.49 1.70
N TYR A 38 -4.60 -5.13 2.08
CA TYR A 38 -5.54 -6.02 2.73
C TYR A 38 -6.95 -5.68 2.27
N GLY A 39 -7.81 -6.69 2.21
CA GLY A 39 -9.18 -6.57 1.74
C GLY A 39 -10.12 -7.45 2.52
N ILE A 40 -11.37 -7.02 2.61
CA ILE A 40 -12.47 -7.82 3.16
C ILE A 40 -13.48 -7.99 2.04
N GLU A 41 -13.37 -9.13 1.35
CA GLU A 41 -14.15 -9.40 0.12
C GLU A 41 -15.67 -9.25 0.33
N PRO A 42 -16.30 -9.79 1.40
CA PRO A 42 -17.75 -9.62 1.60
C PRO A 42 -18.20 -8.17 1.81
N LEU A 43 -17.29 -7.27 2.16
CA LEU A 43 -17.56 -5.84 2.34
C LEU A 43 -17.10 -5.01 1.13
N GLU A 44 -16.46 -5.64 0.14
CA GLU A 44 -15.81 -4.99 -1.01
C GLU A 44 -14.83 -3.87 -0.59
N ARG A 45 -14.26 -3.97 0.61
CA ARG A 45 -13.35 -2.96 1.14
C ARG A 45 -11.92 -3.36 0.87
N TRP A 46 -11.12 -2.40 0.43
CA TRP A 46 -9.68 -2.52 0.25
C TRP A 46 -8.94 -1.38 0.96
N GLY A 47 -7.86 -1.75 1.65
CA GLY A 47 -7.00 -0.84 2.39
C GLY A 47 -5.53 -1.09 2.07
N ALA A 48 -4.71 -0.08 2.36
CA ALA A 48 -3.26 -0.20 2.32
C ALA A 48 -2.64 0.62 3.46
N CYS A 49 -1.54 0.14 4.02
CA CYS A 49 -0.73 0.92 4.94
C CYS A 49 0.76 0.61 4.78
N PRO A 50 1.66 1.54 5.14
CA PRO A 50 3.09 1.25 5.19
C PRO A 50 3.40 0.25 6.31
N ALA A 51 4.08 -0.85 6.01
CA ALA A 51 4.47 -1.92 6.95
C ALA A 51 5.43 -1.45 8.04
N LEU A 52 6.23 -0.42 7.75
CA LEU A 52 7.27 0.11 8.64
C LEU A 52 6.81 1.37 9.41
N THR A 53 5.51 1.70 9.38
CA THR A 53 4.97 2.80 10.19
C THR A 53 4.86 2.42 11.66
N ASN A 54 4.60 3.40 12.53
CA ASN A 54 4.33 3.14 13.95
C ASN A 54 3.15 2.14 14.06
N PRO A 55 3.27 1.06 14.86
CA PRO A 55 2.20 0.08 15.05
C PRO A 55 0.82 0.68 15.36
N GLU A 56 0.75 1.79 16.08
CA GLU A 56 -0.51 2.49 16.37
C GLU A 56 -1.23 2.96 15.09
N TRP A 57 -0.48 3.42 14.08
CA TRP A 57 -1.03 3.77 12.78
C TRP A 57 -1.52 2.53 12.02
N ILE A 58 -0.79 1.42 12.10
CA ILE A 58 -1.24 0.15 11.49
C ILE A 58 -2.58 -0.26 12.09
N VAL A 59 -2.73 -0.22 13.41
CA VAL A 59 -3.99 -0.54 14.10
C VAL A 59 -5.12 0.37 13.61
N ARG A 60 -4.89 1.68 13.47
CA ARG A 60 -5.89 2.62 12.92
C ARG A 60 -6.29 2.26 11.49
N TYR A 61 -5.31 1.95 10.63
CA TYR A 61 -5.53 1.55 9.24
C TYR A 61 -6.26 0.21 9.10
N VAL A 62 -6.06 -0.73 10.01
CA VAL A 62 -6.78 -2.01 9.98
C VAL A 62 -8.18 -1.85 10.59
N SER A 63 -8.31 -1.11 11.70
CA SER A 63 -9.55 -1.01 12.47
C SER A 63 -10.69 -0.37 11.69
N TRP A 64 -10.42 0.58 10.79
CA TRP A 64 -11.49 1.18 9.98
C TRP A 64 -12.12 0.20 8.97
N MET A 65 -11.43 -0.89 8.62
CA MET A 65 -11.99 -1.91 7.73
C MET A 65 -13.05 -2.76 8.42
N ALA A 66 -13.11 -2.75 9.76
CA ALA A 66 -14.12 -3.48 10.51
C ALA A 66 -15.54 -3.07 10.07
N ILE A 67 -16.52 -3.94 10.30
CA ILE A 67 -17.92 -3.74 9.86
C ILE A 67 -18.43 -2.34 10.26
N ASN A 68 -18.15 -1.91 11.49
CA ASN A 68 -18.52 -0.60 12.06
C ASN A 68 -17.36 0.41 12.07
N GLY A 69 -16.26 0.12 11.37
CA GLY A 69 -15.11 1.01 11.29
C GLY A 69 -15.42 2.21 10.39
N GLU A 70 -15.01 3.39 10.83
CA GLU A 70 -15.05 4.62 10.04
C GLU A 70 -13.67 4.89 9.46
N ARG A 71 -13.61 5.17 8.15
CA ARG A 71 -12.36 5.55 7.49
C ARG A 71 -11.82 6.82 8.17
N PRO A 72 -10.55 6.84 8.62
CA PRO A 72 -9.98 8.05 9.20
C PRO A 72 -10.05 9.16 8.16
N ASN A 73 -10.63 10.30 8.55
CA ASN A 73 -10.47 11.54 7.79
C ASN A 73 -9.01 11.98 7.93
N GLY A 74 -8.34 12.15 6.79
CA GLY A 74 -6.92 12.52 6.74
C GLY A 74 -6.62 13.89 7.34
#